data_AF-A0A972U1V7-F1
#
_entry.id   AF-A0A972U1V7-F1
#
_cell.length_a   1.000
_cell.length_b   1.000
_cell.length_c   1.000
_cell.angle_alpha   90.00
_cell.angle_beta   90.00
_cell.angle_gamma   90.00
#
_symmetry.space_group_name_H-M   'P 1'
#
loop_
_entity.id
_entity.type
_entity.pdbx_description
1 polymer ?
#
loop_
_entity_poly.entity_id
_entity_poly.type
_entity_poly.pdbx_seq_one_letter_code
_entity_poly.pdbx_strand_id
1 'polypeptide(L)' 'MPSNSAETSQRQLGTNLLKRGMAEQLKGGVIMDVVTATQAKIAEDAGAVAVMALERVPADIRAQGGVARMSDPEMI' A
#
# COMPACT_ATOMS: atom_id res chain seq x y z
N MET A 1 -47.39 3.37 18.72
CA MET A 1 -46.30 3.80 17.82
C MET A 1 -45.00 3.21 18.35
N PRO A 2 -44.44 2.13 17.79
CA PRO A 2 -43.11 1.68 18.17
C PRO A 2 -42.06 2.49 17.38
N SER A 3 -41.16 3.10 18.14
CA SER A 3 -40.03 3.90 17.70
C SER A 3 -39.06 3.09 16.83
N ASN A 4 -38.85 3.53 15.60
CA ASN A 4 -37.74 3.12 14.75
C ASN A 4 -36.50 3.97 15.06
N SER A 5 -35.34 3.49 14.61
CA SER A 5 -34.05 4.18 14.45
C SER A 5 -33.21 4.51 15.68
N ALA A 6 -32.30 3.58 16.03
CA ALA A 6 -30.86 3.73 15.74
C ALA A 6 -30.07 2.60 16.41
N GLU A 7 -30.20 1.37 15.90
CA GLU A 7 -29.14 0.37 16.14
C GLU A 7 -27.91 0.84 15.37
N THR A 8 -26.97 1.47 16.07
CA THR A 8 -25.63 1.74 15.55
C THR A 8 -24.96 0.39 15.31
N SER A 9 -25.19 -0.16 14.12
CA SER A 9 -24.47 -1.33 13.62
C SER A 9 -22.98 -1.04 13.78
N GLN A 10 -22.31 -1.77 14.67
CA GLN A 10 -20.88 -1.63 14.91
C GLN A 10 -20.17 -1.90 13.58
N ARG A 11 -19.65 -0.85 12.93
CA ARG A 11 -18.86 -0.97 11.71
C ARG A 11 -17.61 -1.78 12.03
N GLN A 12 -17.60 -3.05 11.63
CA GLN A 12 -16.42 -3.89 11.75
C GLN A 12 -15.38 -3.45 10.71
N LEU A 13 -14.33 -2.77 11.16
CA LEU A 13 -13.19 -2.37 10.34
C LEU A 13 -12.21 -3.54 10.18
N GLY A 14 -11.54 -3.64 9.04
CA GLY A 14 -10.44 -4.58 8.84
C GLY A 14 -10.83 -6.06 8.79
N THR A 15 -12.09 -6.38 8.48
CA THR A 15 -12.53 -7.77 8.25
C THR A 15 -11.74 -8.41 7.10
N ASN A 16 -11.61 -9.74 7.12
CA ASN A 16 -10.89 -10.47 6.06
C ASN A 16 -11.51 -10.23 4.68
N LEU A 17 -12.83 -10.03 4.60
CA LEU A 17 -13.52 -9.70 3.36
C LEU A 17 -13.03 -8.35 2.80
N LEU A 18 -12.93 -7.32 3.65
CA LEU A 18 -12.46 -5.99 3.25
C LEU A 18 -10.99 -6.00 2.82
N LYS A 19 -10.12 -6.68 3.57
CA LYS A 19 -8.69 -6.79 3.24
C LYS A 19 -8.46 -7.49 1.90
N ARG A 20 -9.21 -8.57 1.65
CA ARG A 20 -9.18 -9.27 0.36
C ARG A 20 -9.74 -8.39 -0.75
N GLY A 21 -10.89 -7.75 -0.53
CA GLY A 21 -11.49 -6.84 -1.51
C GLY A 21 -10.57 -5.70 -1.93
N MET A 22 -9.79 -5.14 -1.01
CA MET A 22 -8.76 -4.15 -1.33
C MET A 22 -7.66 -4.73 -2.22
N ALA A 23 -7.16 -5.93 -1.93
CA ALA A 23 -6.15 -6.58 -2.77
C ALA A 23 -6.69 -6.93 -4.17
N GLU A 24 -7.97 -7.29 -4.28
CA GLU A 24 -8.64 -7.56 -5.56
C GLU A 24 -8.70 -6.33 -6.47
N GLN A 25 -8.78 -5.12 -5.91
CA GLN A 25 -8.77 -3.87 -6.69
C GLN A 25 -7.43 -3.58 -7.38
N LEU A 26 -6.34 -4.18 -6.89
CA LEU A 26 -5.00 -4.02 -7.46
C LEU A 26 -4.71 -5.01 -8.60
N LYS A 27 -5.65 -5.92 -8.91
CA LYS A 27 -5.47 -6.93 -9.95
C LYS A 27 -5.35 -6.32 -11.33
N GLY A 28 -4.42 -6.85 -12.13
CA GLY A 28 -4.14 -6.37 -13.50
C GLY A 28 -3.29 -5.10 -13.55
N GLY A 29 -2.89 -4.56 -12.40
CA GLY A 29 -1.99 -3.43 -12.29
C GLY A 29 -0.52 -3.81 -12.11
N VAL A 30 0.35 -2.81 -12.21
CA VAL A 30 1.76 -2.90 -11.84
C VAL A 30 1.96 -2.16 -10.52
N ILE A 31 2.75 -2.75 -9.61
CA ILE A 31 3.23 -2.11 -8.38
C ILE A 31 4.73 -1.85 -8.56
N MET A 32 5.16 -0.60 -8.40
CA MET A 32 6.55 -0.20 -8.64
C MET A 32 7.30 0.14 -7.36
N ASP A 33 8.53 -0.36 -7.24
CA ASP A 33 9.48 -0.02 -6.18
C ASP A 33 10.02 1.41 -6.40
N VAL A 34 9.89 2.28 -5.39
CA VAL A 34 10.34 3.67 -5.44
C VAL A 34 11.13 4.03 -4.18
N VAL A 35 12.16 4.85 -4.36
CA VAL A 35 13.02 5.33 -3.26
C VAL A 35 12.96 6.85 -3.05
N THR A 36 12.27 7.58 -3.94
CA THR A 36 12.09 9.03 -3.83
C THR A 36 10.70 9.46 -4.30
N ALA A 37 10.22 10.60 -3.80
CA ALA A 37 8.94 11.19 -4.21
C ALA A 37 8.85 11.47 -5.73
N THR A 38 9.98 11.75 -6.37
CA THR A 38 10.04 11.95 -7.83
C THR A 38 9.77 10.65 -8.58
N GLN A 39 10.35 9.54 -8.14
CA GLN A 39 10.08 8.22 -8.74
C GLN A 39 8.62 7.80 -8.52
N ALA A 40 8.02 8.14 -7.38
CA ALA A 40 6.60 7.89 -7.13
C ALA A 40 5.70 8.60 -8.17
N LYS A 41 5.98 9.86 -8.49
CA LYS A 41 5.26 10.60 -9.55
C LYS A 41 5.44 9.95 -10.93
N ILE A 42 6.67 9.55 -11.27
CA ILE A 42 6.93 8.88 -12.55
C ILE A 42 6.19 7.53 -12.63
N ALA A 43 6.10 6.79 -11.53
CA ALA A 43 5.37 5.53 -11.48
C ALA A 43 3.85 5.73 -11.65
N GLU A 44 3.29 6.77 -11.02
CA GLU A 44 1.90 7.17 -11.21
C GLU A 44 1.62 7.55 -12.69
N ASP A 45 2.48 8.39 -13.27
CA ASP A 45 2.38 8.80 -14.69
C ASP A 45 2.53 7.61 -15.65
N ALA A 46 3.32 6.60 -15.29
CA ALA A 46 3.50 5.37 -16.05
C ALA A 46 2.31 4.40 -15.93
N GLY A 47 1.31 4.70 -15.09
CA GLY A 47 0.13 3.86 -14.88
C GLY A 47 0.32 2.75 -13.85
N ALA A 48 1.23 2.92 -12.89
CA ALA A 48 1.31 2.03 -11.73
C ALA A 48 0.04 2.18 -10.88
N VAL A 49 -0.57 1.06 -10.48
CA VAL A 49 -1.78 1.05 -9.65
C VAL A 49 -1.43 1.28 -8.17
N ALA A 50 -0.19 0.98 -7.77
CA ALA A 50 0.36 1.32 -6.48
C ALA A 50 1.90 1.47 -6.54
N VAL A 51 2.48 2.06 -5.50
CA VAL A 51 3.94 2.17 -5.31
C VAL A 51 4.36 1.50 -4.02
N MET A 52 5.58 0.97 -4.00
CA MET A 52 6.22 0.40 -2.81
C MET A 52 7.40 1.27 -2.41
N ALA A 53 7.33 1.92 -1.25
CA ALA A 53 8.36 2.83 -0.76
C ALA A 53 9.48 2.07 -0.03
N LEU A 54 10.70 2.17 -0.55
CA LEU A 54 11.90 1.51 0.01
C LEU A 54 13.04 2.51 0.19
N GLU A 55 13.97 2.22 1.10
CA GLU A 55 15.22 3.00 1.18
C GLU A 55 16.20 2.65 0.05
N ARG A 56 16.14 1.42 -0.44
CA ARG A 56 17.03 0.88 -1.48
C ARG A 56 16.29 -0.12 -2.36
N VAL A 57 16.59 -0.09 -3.65
CA VAL A 57 16.01 -1.03 -4.62
C VAL A 57 16.56 -2.45 -4.35
N PRO A 58 15.81 -3.54 -4.59
CA PRO A 58 16.30 -4.90 -4.35
C PRO A 58 17.63 -5.24 -5.04
N ALA A 59 17.92 -4.62 -6.19
CA ALA A 59 19.22 -4.77 -6.86
C ALA A 59 20.37 -4.23 -6.01
N ASP A 60 20.20 -3.05 -5.40
CA ASP A 60 21.20 -2.41 -4.55
C ASP A 60 21.38 -3.17 -3.23
N ILE A 61 20.29 -3.69 -2.65
CA ILE A 61 20.34 -4.54 -1.45
C ILE A 61 21.19 -5.80 -1.72
N ARG A 62 21.01 -6.43 -2.89
CA ARG A 62 21.80 -7.61 -3.28
C ARG A 62 23.28 -7.27 -3.53
N ALA A 63 23.56 -6.12 -4.13
CA ALA A 63 24.93 -5.71 -4.48
C ALA A 63 25.74 -5.28 -3.25
N GLN A 64 25.13 -4.54 -2.32
CA GLN A 64 25.79 -4.00 -1.13
C GLN A 64 25.84 -5.01 0.03
N GLY A 65 24.92 -5.98 0.04
CA GLY A 65 24.76 -6.89 1.16
C GLY A 65 24.33 -6.19 2.46
N GLY A 66 24.47 -6.90 3.58
CA GLY A 66 24.10 -6.40 4.91
C GLY A 66 22.63 -6.64 5.30
N VAL A 67 22.18 -5.95 6.35
CA VAL A 67 20.83 -6.14 6.92
C VAL A 67 19.88 -5.10 6.32
N ALA A 68 18.87 -5.55 5.58
CA ALA A 68 17.74 -4.71 5.15
C ALA A 68 16.69 -4.63 6.26
N ARG A 69 16.24 -3.42 6.58
CA ARG A 69 15.19 -3.14 7.57
C ARG A 69 13.98 -2.50 6.89
N MET A 70 12.93 -2.26 7.67
CA MET A 70 11.81 -1.42 7.25
C MET A 70 12.33 -0.01 6.96
N SER A 71 11.77 0.64 5.93
CA SER A 71 12.06 2.04 5.60
C SER A 71 11.67 2.98 6.73
N ASP A 72 12.40 4.08 6.87
CA ASP A 72 12.02 5.19 7.75
C ASP A 72 10.57 5.67 7.45
N PRO A 73 9.68 5.78 8.46
CA PRO A 73 8.34 6.33 8.29
C PRO A 73 8.27 7.71 7.65
N GLU A 74 9.31 8.56 7.79
CA GLU A 74 9.34 9.88 7.13
C GLU A 74 9.51 9.79 5.61
N MET A 75 9.95 8.65 5.09
CA MET A 75 10.10 8.39 3.65
C MET A 75 8.89 7.71 3.00
N ILE A 76 7.94 7.19 3.79
CA ILE A 76 6.78 6.40 3.30
C ILE A 76 5.58 7.31 3.01
#